data_AF-A0A261QB23-F1
#
_entry.id   AF-A0A261QB23-F1
#
_cell.length_a   1.000
_cell.length_b   1.000
_cell.length_c   1.000
_cell.angle_alpha   90.00
_cell.angle_beta   90.00
_cell.angle_gamma   90.00
#
_symmetry.space_group_name_H-M   'P 1'
#
loop_
_entity.id
_entity.type
_entity.pdbx_description
1 polymer ?
#
loop_
_entity_poly.entity_id
_entity_poly.type
_entity_poly.pdbx_seq_one_letter_code
_entity_poly.pdbx_strand_id
1 'polypeptide(L)'
;MNDFQYALDQSSKKFNCHGCGKRRMVRYINLVSGEYLPSQYGRCDREAACHYHLNPYADGYGKEEAVRPKSAYTYKKPEPKPITFYPSELVGQLYNRDASKNQFLENLVRRLPYPLLSKDIEQVRELYQLGTVEKGYMAGAIAFPYIDEHGNTRTIQIKTFDEGNHTTATNFIHAYLEKNLLELGKSVPEWIVRYKQNELKVSCLFGAHLLPRYPFNPIAIVEAPKTAIIGTLYNGFPNEPSSLLWLAVYNLSSLSYEKVKALAGRNVILFPDLSKPAEGQLSAYEQWKQKAEEFNKKMPGTRFVVSDILEQSATEQQRIKGLDLADFFSEMDWRTFRAVKPAQKDNSTIAELSESTIEKSVNAEPDYPESWDDIIGPEQKTTPFTPQYEREIFNSLLSDLDSGAHFKQLHGRQAYCSLTDTAEELQTYFQKLSREHLSQLTRTQKLEFIRQRQQAGFTLLGIVEDYPGLGFRDERALSQFIQGG
;
A
#
# COMPACT_ATOMS: atom_id res chain seq x y z
N MET A 1 -20.23 -18.32 13.39
CA MET A 1 -19.60 -18.31 12.05
C MET A 1 -20.72 -18.60 11.07
N ASN A 2 -21.02 -17.70 10.13
CA ASN A 2 -21.98 -18.00 9.07
C ASN A 2 -21.24 -18.87 8.05
N ASP A 3 -21.54 -20.16 8.04
CA ASP A 3 -21.00 -21.10 7.06
C ASP A 3 -21.65 -20.81 5.70
N PHE A 4 -20.94 -20.04 4.86
CA PHE A 4 -21.37 -19.81 3.48
C PHE A 4 -21.22 -21.11 2.67
N GLN A 5 -22.34 -21.70 2.23
CA GLN A 5 -22.39 -22.89 1.34
C GLN A 5 -21.65 -22.74 -0.01
N TYR A 6 -21.49 -21.52 -0.51
CA TYR A 6 -20.97 -21.18 -1.83
C TYR A 6 -19.90 -20.09 -1.70
N ALA A 7 -18.78 -20.25 -2.40
CA ALA A 7 -17.73 -19.23 -2.46
C ALA A 7 -17.21 -19.08 -3.89
N LEU A 8 -16.65 -17.91 -4.22
CA LEU A 8 -15.95 -17.73 -5.49
C LEU A 8 -14.70 -18.62 -5.54
N ASP A 9 -14.46 -19.23 -6.69
CA ASP A 9 -13.26 -20.01 -6.96
C ASP A 9 -12.00 -19.18 -6.70
N GLN A 10 -11.17 -19.65 -5.76
CA GLN A 10 -9.92 -18.97 -5.38
C GLN A 10 -8.77 -19.28 -6.34
N SER A 11 -8.95 -20.22 -7.27
CA SER A 11 -7.95 -20.53 -8.29
C SER A 11 -7.87 -19.45 -9.37
N SER A 12 -6.81 -19.48 -10.17
CA SER A 12 -6.63 -18.56 -11.31
C SER A 12 -7.52 -18.90 -12.51
N LYS A 13 -8.45 -19.86 -12.40
CA LYS A 13 -9.32 -20.27 -13.50
C LYS A 13 -10.30 -19.16 -13.85
N LYS A 14 -10.29 -18.76 -15.12
CA LYS A 14 -11.22 -17.78 -15.67
C LYS A 14 -12.09 -18.40 -16.75
N PHE A 15 -13.38 -18.08 -16.68
CA PHE A 15 -14.43 -18.48 -17.61
C PHE A 15 -14.88 -17.30 -18.46
N ASN A 16 -15.65 -17.57 -19.51
CA ASN A 16 -16.26 -16.52 -20.31
C ASN A 16 -17.33 -15.82 -19.49
N CYS A 17 -17.22 -14.50 -19.36
CA CYS A 17 -18.17 -13.68 -18.65
C CYS A 17 -19.44 -13.51 -19.48
N HIS A 18 -20.61 -13.78 -18.90
CA HIS A 18 -21.88 -13.63 -19.62
C HIS A 18 -22.20 -12.16 -19.93
N GLY A 19 -21.66 -11.20 -19.17
CA GLY A 19 -21.85 -9.77 -19.46
C GLY A 19 -21.02 -9.21 -20.61
N CYS A 20 -19.85 -9.78 -20.93
CA CYS A 20 -18.95 -9.19 -21.94
C CYS A 20 -18.29 -10.19 -22.89
N GLY A 21 -18.60 -11.49 -22.77
CA GLY A 21 -18.03 -12.58 -23.57
C GLY A 21 -16.55 -12.90 -23.30
N LYS A 22 -15.79 -12.02 -22.63
CA LYS A 22 -14.34 -12.19 -22.41
C LYS A 22 -14.04 -13.23 -21.32
N ARG A 23 -12.93 -13.96 -21.45
CA ARG A 23 -12.46 -14.99 -20.50
C ARG A 23 -11.86 -14.37 -19.23
N ARG A 24 -12.72 -13.86 -18.34
CA ARG A 24 -12.34 -13.10 -17.14
C ARG A 24 -13.33 -13.24 -15.98
N MET A 25 -14.18 -14.26 -16.00
CA MET A 25 -15.18 -14.53 -14.96
C MET A 25 -14.69 -15.58 -13.98
N VAL A 26 -14.84 -15.33 -12.69
CA VAL A 26 -14.63 -16.28 -11.58
C VAL A 26 -15.99 -16.86 -11.20
N ARG A 27 -16.14 -18.18 -11.20
CA ARG A 27 -17.41 -18.85 -10.90
C ARG A 27 -17.54 -19.18 -9.41
N TYR A 28 -18.77 -19.28 -8.92
CA TYR A 28 -19.04 -19.82 -7.59
C TYR A 28 -18.89 -21.35 -7.57
N ILE A 29 -18.36 -21.86 -6.46
CA ILE A 29 -18.23 -23.29 -6.16
C ILE A 29 -19.05 -23.59 -4.91
N ASN A 30 -19.75 -24.72 -4.92
CA ASN A 30 -20.33 -25.29 -3.72
C ASN A 30 -19.23 -25.89 -2.84
N LEU A 31 -19.11 -25.40 -1.61
CA LEU A 31 -18.06 -25.82 -0.68
C LEU A 31 -18.27 -27.26 -0.16
N VAL A 32 -19.49 -27.81 -0.29
CA VAL A 32 -19.83 -29.18 0.11
C VAL A 32 -19.51 -30.18 -1.00
N SER A 33 -19.94 -29.92 -2.24
CA SER A 33 -19.72 -30.85 -3.37
C SER A 33 -18.42 -30.60 -4.13
N GLY A 34 -17.83 -29.41 -4.01
CA GLY A 34 -16.67 -28.99 -4.83
C GLY A 34 -17.02 -28.68 -6.28
N GLU A 35 -18.29 -28.71 -6.65
CA GLU A 35 -18.76 -28.47 -8.02
C GLU A 35 -19.07 -26.98 -8.27
N TYR A 36 -18.89 -26.55 -9.51
CA TYR A 36 -19.31 -25.21 -9.91
C TYR A 36 -20.83 -25.11 -9.93
N LEU A 37 -21.34 -23.99 -9.43
CA LEU A 37 -22.72 -23.59 -9.64
C LEU A 37 -22.99 -23.38 -11.14
N PRO A 38 -24.26 -23.31 -11.60
CA PRO A 38 -24.61 -22.99 -12.98
C PRO A 38 -23.80 -21.82 -13.55
N SER A 39 -23.51 -21.87 -14.85
CA SER A 39 -22.46 -21.02 -15.46
C SER A 39 -22.65 -19.53 -15.24
N GLN A 40 -23.89 -19.07 -15.07
CA GLN A 40 -24.23 -17.68 -14.79
C GLN A 40 -23.71 -17.19 -13.41
N TYR A 41 -23.56 -18.07 -12.42
CA TYR A 41 -23.12 -17.64 -11.08
C TYR A 41 -21.61 -17.38 -11.05
N GLY A 42 -21.25 -16.11 -10.92
CA GLY A 42 -19.86 -15.68 -10.82
C GLY A 42 -19.67 -14.18 -10.95
N ARG A 43 -18.41 -13.76 -10.93
CA ARG A 43 -18.00 -12.35 -10.93
C ARG A 43 -16.95 -12.08 -12.00
N CYS A 44 -17.12 -11.00 -12.75
CA CYS A 44 -16.16 -10.54 -13.75
C CYS A 44 -14.99 -9.79 -13.10
N ASP A 45 -13.75 -10.05 -13.53
CA ASP A 45 -12.56 -9.34 -13.02
C ASP A 45 -12.54 -7.84 -13.36
N ARG A 46 -13.24 -7.43 -14.43
CA ARG A 46 -13.46 -6.01 -14.75
C ARG A 46 -14.87 -5.60 -14.35
N GLU A 47 -15.28 -5.88 -13.11
CA GLU A 47 -16.60 -5.56 -12.60
C GLU A 47 -16.96 -4.08 -12.82
N ALA A 48 -16.06 -3.16 -12.49
CA ALA A 48 -16.29 -1.72 -12.67
C ALA A 48 -16.65 -1.29 -14.11
N ALA A 49 -16.24 -2.06 -15.13
CA ALA A 49 -16.53 -1.76 -16.54
C ALA A 49 -17.49 -2.76 -17.20
N CYS A 50 -17.77 -3.89 -16.56
CA CYS A 50 -18.55 -5.00 -17.11
C CYS A 50 -19.85 -5.23 -16.34
N HIS A 51 -19.91 -4.76 -15.09
CA HIS A 51 -21.03 -4.83 -14.16
C HIS A 51 -21.59 -6.24 -13.90
N TYR A 52 -20.84 -7.29 -14.29
CA TYR A 52 -21.32 -8.65 -14.18
C TYR A 52 -20.84 -9.30 -12.87
N HIS A 53 -21.76 -9.39 -11.91
CA HIS A 53 -21.65 -10.23 -10.73
C HIS A 53 -23.02 -10.81 -10.38
N LEU A 54 -23.19 -12.12 -10.56
CA LEU A 54 -24.39 -12.83 -10.12
C LEU A 54 -24.04 -13.71 -8.91
N ASN A 55 -24.54 -13.29 -7.74
CA ASN A 55 -24.30 -13.93 -6.46
C ASN A 55 -25.46 -14.90 -6.11
N PRO A 56 -25.19 -16.20 -5.86
CA PRO A 56 -26.24 -17.18 -5.53
C PRO A 56 -27.03 -16.87 -4.25
N TYR A 57 -26.50 -16.01 -3.37
CA TYR A 57 -27.23 -15.56 -2.19
C TYR A 57 -28.20 -14.40 -2.47
N ALA A 58 -28.00 -13.69 -3.57
CA ALA A 58 -28.82 -12.53 -3.93
C ALA A 58 -30.18 -12.92 -4.52
N ASP A 59 -30.23 -14.03 -5.27
CA ASP A 59 -31.44 -14.52 -5.94
C ASP A 59 -32.08 -15.74 -5.26
N GLY A 60 -31.50 -16.22 -4.16
CA GLY A 60 -32.04 -17.34 -3.39
C GLY A 60 -31.73 -18.72 -3.98
N TYR A 61 -30.69 -18.83 -4.82
CA TYR A 61 -30.21 -20.10 -5.34
C TYR A 61 -29.97 -21.14 -4.22
N GLY A 62 -30.65 -22.29 -4.32
CA GLY A 62 -30.52 -23.41 -3.39
C GLY A 62 -31.35 -23.30 -2.10
N LYS A 63 -32.34 -22.40 -2.01
CA LYS A 63 -33.22 -22.27 -0.84
C LYS A 63 -34.25 -23.41 -0.67
N GLU A 64 -34.42 -24.31 -1.64
CA GLU A 64 -35.47 -25.35 -1.59
C GLU A 64 -34.99 -26.79 -1.30
N GLU A 65 -33.70 -27.07 -1.19
CA GLU A 65 -33.23 -28.44 -0.89
C GLU A 65 -32.10 -28.46 0.17
N ALA A 66 -32.45 -28.18 1.41
CA ALA A 66 -31.60 -28.50 2.56
C ALA A 66 -31.72 -30.00 2.93
N VAL A 67 -31.39 -30.89 1.99
CA VAL A 67 -31.13 -32.30 2.33
C VAL A 67 -29.78 -32.32 3.05
N ARG A 68 -29.78 -32.28 4.38
CA ARG A 68 -28.57 -32.48 5.19
C ARG A 68 -28.01 -33.88 4.92
N PRO A 69 -26.85 -34.05 4.27
CA PRO A 69 -26.24 -35.36 4.16
C PRO A 69 -25.67 -35.73 5.54
N LYS A 70 -26.17 -36.82 6.13
CA LYS A 70 -25.54 -37.48 7.27
C LYS A 70 -24.29 -38.23 6.80
N SER A 71 -23.23 -37.51 6.46
CA SER A 71 -21.89 -38.07 6.46
C SER A 71 -20.90 -36.95 6.71
N ALA A 72 -20.10 -37.10 7.77
CA ALA A 72 -19.00 -36.21 8.07
C ALA A 72 -17.91 -36.42 7.01
N TYR A 73 -18.08 -35.84 5.84
CA TYR A 73 -16.98 -35.66 4.90
C TYR A 73 -16.03 -34.63 5.52
N THR A 74 -14.95 -35.11 6.13
CA THR A 74 -13.80 -34.27 6.45
C THR A 74 -13.19 -33.78 5.14
N TYR A 75 -13.52 -32.56 4.75
CA TYR A 75 -12.83 -31.84 3.69
C TYR A 75 -11.34 -31.77 4.07
N LYS A 76 -10.51 -32.59 3.42
CA LYS A 76 -9.06 -32.43 3.49
C LYS A 76 -8.73 -31.19 2.65
N LYS A 77 -8.49 -30.06 3.32
CA LYS A 77 -7.96 -28.86 2.68
C LYS A 77 -6.75 -29.29 1.84
N PRO A 78 -6.74 -29.04 0.52
CA PRO A 78 -5.60 -29.39 -0.33
C PRO A 78 -4.33 -28.83 0.30
N GLU A 79 -3.29 -29.64 0.40
CA GLU A 79 -2.01 -29.16 0.91
C GLU A 79 -1.52 -27.99 0.04
N PRO A 80 -1.12 -26.87 0.65
CA PRO A 80 -0.69 -25.70 -0.11
C PRO A 80 0.52 -26.08 -0.97
N LYS A 81 0.38 -25.92 -2.29
CA LYS A 81 1.48 -26.16 -3.23
C LYS A 81 2.67 -25.26 -2.90
N PRO A 82 3.93 -25.73 -3.07
CA PRO A 82 5.10 -24.91 -2.85
C PRO A 82 5.06 -23.67 -3.74
N ILE A 83 5.20 -22.50 -3.12
CA ILE A 83 5.22 -21.22 -3.82
C ILE A 83 6.58 -21.06 -4.51
N THR A 84 6.58 -20.77 -5.80
CA THR A 84 7.79 -20.42 -6.54
C THR A 84 8.00 -18.91 -6.52
N PHE A 85 9.20 -18.44 -6.20
CA PHE A 85 9.57 -17.02 -6.27
C PHE A 85 10.26 -16.67 -7.57
N TYR A 86 10.33 -15.37 -7.87
CA TYR A 86 11.27 -14.90 -8.89
C TYR A 86 12.71 -15.09 -8.40
N PRO A 87 13.67 -15.30 -9.31
CA PRO A 87 15.09 -15.29 -8.96
C PRO A 87 15.48 -13.98 -8.27
N SER A 88 16.24 -14.07 -7.18
CA SER A 88 16.63 -12.92 -6.35
C SER A 88 17.38 -11.85 -7.13
N GLU A 89 18.16 -12.24 -8.13
CA GLU A 89 18.96 -11.33 -8.96
C GLU A 89 18.12 -10.51 -9.94
N LEU A 90 16.88 -10.91 -10.24
CA LEU A 90 16.10 -10.26 -11.30
C LEU A 90 15.75 -8.80 -10.95
N VAL A 91 15.46 -8.52 -9.67
CA VAL A 91 15.21 -7.15 -9.22
C VAL A 91 16.46 -6.29 -9.41
N GLY A 92 17.64 -6.78 -9.00
CA GLY A 92 18.92 -6.09 -9.21
C GLY A 92 19.24 -5.87 -10.69
N GLN A 93 18.96 -6.86 -11.56
CA GLN A 93 19.14 -6.72 -13.01
C GLN A 93 18.22 -5.67 -13.64
N LEU A 94 16.99 -5.53 -13.15
CA LEU A 94 16.06 -4.50 -13.61
C LEU A 94 16.40 -3.13 -13.03
N TYR A 95 16.83 -3.08 -11.77
CA TYR A 95 17.27 -1.87 -11.08
C TYR A 95 18.50 -1.28 -11.75
N ASN A 96 19.54 -2.07 -12.07
CA ASN A 96 20.80 -1.59 -12.65
C ASN A 96 20.70 -1.13 -14.12
N ARG A 97 19.51 -1.17 -14.72
CA ARG A 97 19.26 -0.63 -16.05
C ARG A 97 19.19 0.88 -16.03
N ASP A 98 19.34 1.47 -17.21
CA ASP A 98 19.33 2.91 -17.40
C ASP A 98 17.96 3.50 -17.02
N ALA A 99 17.93 4.22 -15.88
CA ALA A 99 16.73 4.86 -15.36
C ALA A 99 16.24 6.01 -16.24
N SER A 100 17.11 6.62 -17.06
CA SER A 100 16.71 7.71 -17.97
C SER A 100 15.77 7.25 -19.09
N LYS A 101 15.69 5.93 -19.33
CA LYS A 101 14.72 5.34 -20.27
C LYS A 101 13.35 5.14 -19.65
N ASN A 102 13.20 5.28 -18.33
CA ASN A 102 11.96 5.02 -17.62
C ASN A 102 11.00 6.20 -17.77
N GLN A 103 9.99 6.06 -18.64
CA GLN A 103 9.07 7.16 -18.98
C GLN A 103 8.39 7.77 -17.75
N PHE A 104 8.01 6.95 -16.78
CA PHE A 104 7.36 7.41 -15.56
C PHE A 104 8.29 8.29 -14.72
N LEU A 105 9.53 7.84 -14.46
CA LEU A 105 10.50 8.61 -13.69
C LEU A 105 10.89 9.90 -14.41
N GLU A 106 11.06 9.84 -15.74
CA GLU A 106 11.38 11.02 -16.55
C GLU A 106 10.26 12.05 -16.53
N ASN A 107 8.99 11.62 -16.57
CA ASN A 107 7.85 12.51 -16.46
C ASN A 107 7.81 13.24 -15.11
N LEU A 108 8.13 12.54 -14.00
CA LEU A 108 8.19 13.14 -12.66
C LEU A 108 9.25 14.26 -12.55
N VAL A 109 10.33 14.18 -13.34
CA VAL A 109 11.42 15.17 -13.36
C VAL A 109 11.17 16.30 -14.36
N ARG A 110 10.39 16.08 -15.42
CA ARG A 110 10.32 17.03 -16.55
C ARG A 110 8.94 17.56 -16.90
N ARG A 111 7.87 16.89 -16.50
CA ARG A 111 6.52 17.17 -17.03
C ARG A 111 5.50 17.59 -15.98
N LEU A 112 5.81 17.43 -14.70
CA LEU A 112 4.95 17.97 -13.64
C LEU A 112 5.01 19.51 -13.65
N PRO A 113 3.91 20.20 -13.32
CA PRO A 113 3.90 21.65 -13.11
C PRO A 113 4.96 22.10 -12.09
N TYR A 114 5.19 21.27 -11.08
CA TYR A 114 6.25 21.43 -10.09
C TYR A 114 7.20 20.22 -10.14
N PRO A 115 8.22 20.25 -11.02
CA PRO A 115 9.14 19.13 -11.19
C PRO A 115 9.81 18.68 -9.89
N LEU A 116 9.94 17.36 -9.73
CA LEU A 116 10.62 16.74 -8.60
C LEU A 116 12.14 16.74 -8.79
N LEU A 117 12.86 16.73 -7.66
CA LEU A 117 14.31 16.72 -7.66
C LEU A 117 14.85 15.35 -8.09
N SER A 118 15.84 15.31 -8.99
CA SER A 118 16.46 14.05 -9.42
C SER A 118 17.00 13.22 -8.25
N LYS A 119 17.49 13.87 -7.19
CA LYS A 119 17.92 13.20 -5.95
C LYS A 119 16.78 12.40 -5.29
N ASP A 120 15.59 12.98 -5.23
CA ASP A 120 14.42 12.30 -4.63
C ASP A 120 13.95 11.15 -5.51
N ILE A 121 14.07 11.28 -6.83
CA ILE A 121 13.77 10.21 -7.78
C ILE A 121 14.73 9.03 -7.61
N GLU A 122 16.02 9.29 -7.44
CA GLU A 122 16.99 8.22 -7.14
C GLU A 122 16.71 7.58 -5.77
N GLN A 123 16.39 8.39 -4.76
CA GLN A 123 16.09 7.88 -3.42
C GLN A 123 14.81 7.03 -3.39
N VAL A 124 13.74 7.41 -4.10
CA VAL A 124 12.52 6.60 -4.18
C VAL A 124 12.72 5.34 -5.02
N ARG A 125 13.54 5.42 -6.06
CA ARG A 125 13.95 4.27 -6.87
C ARG A 125 14.73 3.26 -6.03
N GLU A 126 15.65 3.71 -5.19
CA GLU A 126 16.36 2.86 -4.22
C GLU A 126 15.40 2.26 -3.19
N LEU A 127 14.56 3.09 -2.55
CA LEU A 127 13.63 2.68 -1.49
C LEU A 127 12.73 1.52 -1.97
N TYR A 128 12.09 1.65 -3.13
CA TYR A 128 11.19 0.63 -3.66
C TYR A 128 11.84 -0.35 -4.63
N GLN A 129 13.16 -0.27 -4.85
CA GLN A 129 13.91 -1.08 -5.81
C GLN A 129 13.33 -1.03 -7.24
N LEU A 130 12.93 0.16 -7.69
CA LEU A 130 12.27 0.36 -8.98
C LEU A 130 13.23 0.06 -10.13
N GLY A 131 12.77 -0.74 -11.08
CA GLY A 131 13.57 -1.13 -12.25
C GLY A 131 13.04 -0.57 -13.56
N THR A 132 13.77 -0.84 -14.65
CA THR A 132 13.42 -0.37 -16.00
C THR A 132 13.39 -1.51 -17.01
N VAL A 133 12.42 -1.48 -17.93
CA VAL A 133 12.43 -2.34 -19.13
C VAL A 133 12.97 -1.52 -20.30
N GLU A 134 14.16 -1.84 -20.78
CA GLU A 134 14.81 -1.02 -21.83
C GLU A 134 14.47 -1.42 -23.27
N LYS A 135 14.00 -2.65 -23.49
CA LYS A 135 13.90 -3.26 -24.82
C LYS A 135 12.56 -3.94 -25.03
N GLY A 136 12.27 -4.29 -26.28
CA GLY A 136 11.05 -5.00 -26.67
C GLY A 136 9.80 -4.12 -26.59
N TYR A 137 8.63 -4.73 -26.71
CA TYR A 137 7.36 -4.00 -26.84
C TYR A 137 6.91 -3.26 -25.56
N MET A 138 7.61 -3.46 -24.44
CA MET A 138 7.42 -2.74 -23.17
C MET A 138 8.61 -1.83 -22.86
N ALA A 139 9.41 -1.43 -23.86
CA ALA A 139 10.52 -0.51 -23.67
C ALA A 139 10.02 0.81 -23.04
N GLY A 140 10.78 1.31 -22.08
CA GLY A 140 10.44 2.48 -21.26
C GLY A 140 9.50 2.22 -20.09
N ALA A 141 9.05 0.97 -19.90
CA ALA A 141 8.24 0.61 -18.74
C ALA A 141 9.05 0.66 -17.44
N ILE A 142 8.39 1.12 -16.38
CA ILE A 142 8.85 0.91 -15.01
C ILE A 142 8.50 -0.50 -14.54
N ALA A 143 9.39 -1.09 -13.74
CA ALA A 143 9.16 -2.32 -13.01
C ALA A 143 8.90 -2.03 -11.53
N PHE A 144 7.80 -2.55 -11.00
CA PHE A 144 7.38 -2.49 -9.60
C PHE A 144 7.54 -3.88 -8.96
N PRO A 145 8.63 -4.13 -8.22
CA PRO A 145 8.79 -5.37 -7.47
C PRO A 145 7.86 -5.42 -6.26
N TYR A 146 7.13 -6.52 -6.15
CA TYR A 146 6.41 -6.92 -4.94
C TYR A 146 7.31 -7.88 -4.17
N ILE A 147 8.02 -7.33 -3.19
CA ILE A 147 8.97 -8.05 -2.33
C ILE A 147 8.32 -8.15 -0.95
N ASP A 148 8.28 -9.36 -0.39
CA ASP A 148 7.71 -9.59 0.94
C ASP A 148 8.65 -9.16 2.07
N GLU A 149 8.16 -9.25 3.31
CA GLU A 149 8.90 -8.92 4.53
C GLU A 149 10.14 -9.80 4.79
N HIS A 150 10.27 -10.91 4.05
CA HIS A 150 11.40 -11.84 4.12
C HIS A 150 12.38 -11.64 2.95
N GLY A 151 12.16 -10.67 2.07
CA GLY A 151 13.01 -10.41 0.91
C GLY A 151 12.71 -11.28 -0.31
N ASN A 152 11.65 -12.08 -0.31
CA ASN A 152 11.29 -12.89 -1.47
C ASN A 152 10.55 -12.04 -2.50
N THR A 153 11.00 -12.08 -3.76
CA THR A 153 10.30 -11.42 -4.86
C THR A 153 9.08 -12.24 -5.27
N ARG A 154 7.91 -11.81 -4.82
CA ARG A 154 6.61 -12.45 -5.09
C ARG A 154 6.18 -12.23 -6.53
N THR A 155 6.27 -11.00 -7.03
CA THR A 155 6.06 -10.69 -8.44
C THR A 155 6.70 -9.37 -8.85
N ILE A 156 6.80 -9.12 -10.15
CA ILE A 156 7.22 -7.82 -10.69
C ILE A 156 6.21 -7.40 -11.75
N GLN A 157 5.45 -6.35 -11.44
CA GLN A 157 4.54 -5.71 -12.39
C GLN A 157 5.35 -4.74 -13.25
N ILE A 158 5.12 -4.72 -14.56
CA ILE A 158 5.71 -3.73 -15.45
C ILE A 158 4.62 -2.88 -16.09
N LYS A 159 4.87 -1.58 -16.22
CA LYS A 159 3.85 -0.61 -16.64
C LYS A 159 4.46 0.49 -17.51
N THR A 160 3.83 0.77 -18.64
CA THR A 160 4.17 1.93 -19.48
C THR A 160 3.17 3.05 -19.24
N PHE A 161 3.63 4.28 -19.46
CA PHE A 161 2.86 5.49 -19.21
C PHE A 161 2.95 6.43 -20.41
N ASP A 162 1.93 7.28 -20.58
CA ASP A 162 1.97 8.41 -21.50
C ASP A 162 2.69 9.61 -20.85
N GLU A 163 2.68 10.77 -21.50
CA GLU A 163 3.33 11.99 -20.99
C GLU A 163 2.67 12.55 -19.72
N GLY A 164 1.38 12.25 -19.49
CA GLY A 164 0.62 12.65 -18.31
C GLY A 164 0.65 11.62 -17.18
N ASN A 165 1.51 10.60 -17.27
CA ASN A 165 1.53 9.47 -16.34
C ASN A 165 0.21 8.67 -16.26
N HIS A 166 -0.61 8.70 -17.30
CA HIS A 166 -1.70 7.75 -17.46
C HIS A 166 -1.16 6.43 -18.00
N THR A 167 -1.80 5.35 -17.58
CA THR A 167 -1.35 3.99 -17.93
C THR A 167 -1.64 3.66 -19.38
N THR A 168 -0.62 3.30 -20.16
CA THR A 168 -0.80 2.86 -21.55
C THR A 168 -0.79 1.33 -21.69
N ALA A 169 0.04 0.63 -20.92
CA ALA A 169 0.05 -0.82 -20.87
C ALA A 169 0.48 -1.35 -19.50
N THR A 170 0.03 -2.56 -19.17
CA THR A 170 0.40 -3.27 -17.93
C THR A 170 0.68 -4.73 -18.26
N ASN A 171 1.74 -5.27 -17.69
CA ASN A 171 2.08 -6.68 -17.80
C ASN A 171 2.85 -7.15 -16.55
N PHE A 172 3.25 -8.41 -16.51
CA PHE A 172 4.20 -8.94 -15.53
C PHE A 172 5.49 -9.36 -16.20
N ILE A 173 6.62 -9.23 -15.51
CA ILE A 173 7.93 -9.48 -16.13
C ILE A 173 8.07 -10.92 -16.63
N HIS A 174 7.53 -11.93 -15.92
CA HIS A 174 7.59 -13.33 -16.38
C HIS A 174 6.88 -13.53 -17.73
N ALA A 175 5.72 -12.90 -17.93
CA ALA A 175 4.96 -13.01 -19.17
C ALA A 175 5.64 -12.26 -20.33
N TYR A 176 6.22 -11.10 -20.04
CA TYR A 176 7.05 -10.37 -21.01
C TYR A 176 8.29 -11.16 -21.42
N LEU A 177 9.02 -11.75 -20.45
CA LEU A 177 10.21 -12.55 -20.72
C LEU A 177 9.86 -13.82 -21.51
N GLU A 178 8.81 -14.53 -21.12
CA GLU A 178 8.32 -15.72 -21.83
C GLU A 178 8.02 -15.39 -23.29
N LYS A 179 7.22 -14.34 -23.55
CA LYS A 179 6.89 -13.92 -24.90
C LYS A 179 8.12 -13.61 -25.73
N ASN A 180 9.04 -12.79 -25.21
CA ASN A 180 10.26 -12.42 -25.94
C ASN A 180 11.16 -13.64 -26.22
N LEU A 181 11.26 -14.58 -25.28
CA LEU A 181 12.06 -15.80 -25.47
C LEU A 181 11.45 -16.69 -26.56
N LEU A 182 10.14 -16.87 -26.55
CA LEU A 182 9.44 -17.66 -27.57
C LEU A 182 9.54 -17.03 -28.97
N GLU A 183 9.40 -15.71 -29.08
CA GLU A 183 9.60 -14.98 -30.35
C GLU A 183 11.03 -15.11 -30.89
N LEU A 184 12.02 -15.25 -30.00
CA LEU A 184 13.42 -15.50 -30.36
C LEU A 184 13.76 -16.99 -30.56
N GLY A 185 12.77 -17.89 -30.48
CA GLY A 185 12.98 -19.34 -30.59
C GLY A 185 13.81 -19.94 -29.45
N LYS A 186 13.86 -19.29 -28.29
CA LYS A 186 14.63 -19.72 -27.11
C LYS A 186 13.74 -20.50 -26.13
N SER A 187 14.35 -21.43 -25.39
CA SER A 187 13.68 -22.16 -24.32
C SER A 187 13.28 -21.22 -23.16
N VAL A 188 12.08 -21.44 -22.61
CA VAL A 188 11.58 -20.71 -21.43
C VAL A 188 12.26 -21.27 -20.16
N PRO A 189 12.87 -20.42 -19.31
CA PRO A 189 13.46 -20.85 -18.04
C PRO A 189 12.49 -21.61 -17.14
N GLU A 190 13.02 -22.62 -16.44
CA GLU A 190 12.22 -23.47 -15.56
C GLU A 190 11.49 -22.68 -14.46
N TRP A 191 12.10 -21.63 -13.91
CA TRP A 191 11.47 -20.80 -12.88
C TRP A 191 10.19 -20.13 -13.38
N ILE A 192 10.10 -19.74 -14.66
CA ILE A 192 8.87 -19.15 -15.24
C ILE A 192 7.77 -20.21 -15.31
N VAL A 193 8.13 -21.42 -15.75
CA VAL A 193 7.18 -22.55 -15.85
C VAL A 193 6.62 -22.89 -14.47
N ARG A 194 7.48 -23.02 -13.45
CA ARG A 194 7.08 -23.27 -12.06
C ARG A 194 6.28 -22.10 -11.48
N TYR A 195 6.74 -20.86 -11.66
CA TYR A 195 6.07 -19.66 -11.17
C TYR A 195 4.64 -19.53 -11.71
N LYS A 196 4.41 -19.89 -12.98
CA LYS A 196 3.07 -19.89 -13.58
C LYS A 196 2.09 -20.84 -12.88
N GLN A 197 2.56 -21.81 -12.11
CA GLN A 197 1.73 -22.71 -11.31
C GLN A 197 1.25 -22.11 -9.98
N ASN A 198 1.85 -21.00 -9.49
CA ASN A 198 1.36 -20.32 -8.29
C ASN A 198 -0.11 -19.88 -8.46
N GLU A 199 -0.95 -20.12 -7.46
CA GLU A 199 -2.37 -19.74 -7.51
C GLU A 199 -2.55 -18.22 -7.47
N LEU A 200 -1.80 -17.55 -6.58
CA LEU A 200 -1.79 -16.10 -6.43
C LEU A 200 -0.43 -15.53 -6.86
N LYS A 201 -0.46 -14.58 -7.80
CA LYS A 201 0.76 -13.91 -8.31
C LYS A 201 1.14 -12.72 -7.44
N VAL A 202 0.19 -11.83 -7.17
CA VAL A 202 0.41 -10.64 -6.33
C VAL A 202 -0.03 -10.96 -4.91
N SER A 203 0.87 -11.58 -4.14
CA SER A 203 0.55 -12.14 -2.81
C SER A 203 0.98 -11.27 -1.62
N CYS A 204 1.76 -10.22 -1.83
CA CYS A 204 2.14 -9.26 -0.79
C CYS A 204 1.76 -7.83 -1.19
N LEU A 205 1.94 -6.88 -0.26
CA LEU A 205 1.87 -5.46 -0.54
C LEU A 205 3.11 -5.03 -1.33
N PHE A 206 2.95 -4.08 -2.25
CA PHE A 206 4.08 -3.34 -2.80
C PHE A 206 4.72 -2.53 -1.66
N GLY A 207 6.04 -2.64 -1.50
CA GLY A 207 6.77 -2.03 -0.38
C GLY A 207 6.78 -2.86 0.91
N ALA A 208 6.24 -4.09 0.95
CA ALA A 208 6.23 -4.90 2.18
C ALA A 208 7.65 -5.16 2.74
N HIS A 209 8.66 -5.23 1.87
CA HIS A 209 10.08 -5.30 2.25
C HIS A 209 10.57 -4.11 3.10
N LEU A 210 9.82 -3.00 3.14
CA LEU A 210 10.13 -1.82 3.94
C LEU A 210 9.64 -1.96 5.39
N LEU A 211 8.69 -2.85 5.67
CA LEU A 211 8.09 -3.00 7.00
C LEU A 211 9.12 -3.32 8.11
N PRO A 212 10.11 -4.22 7.90
CA PRO A 212 11.13 -4.47 8.91
C PRO A 212 12.12 -3.31 9.08
N ARG A 213 12.32 -2.49 8.04
CA ARG A 213 13.23 -1.33 8.06
C ARG A 213 12.62 -0.13 8.76
N TYR A 214 11.30 0.00 8.69
CA TYR A 214 10.52 1.12 9.23
C TYR A 214 9.41 0.57 10.14
N PRO A 215 9.74 0.08 11.36
CA PRO A 215 8.81 -0.67 12.20
C PRO A 215 7.74 0.19 12.87
N PHE A 216 7.99 1.49 13.05
CA PHE A 216 7.11 2.39 13.82
C PHE A 216 6.27 3.34 12.96
N ASN A 217 6.67 3.56 11.71
CA ASN A 217 6.01 4.50 10.81
C ASN A 217 4.52 4.17 10.64
N PRO A 218 3.61 5.16 10.67
CA PRO A 218 2.24 4.94 10.22
C PRO A 218 2.23 4.51 8.75
N ILE A 219 1.31 3.62 8.40
CA ILE A 219 1.21 3.04 7.06
C ILE A 219 0.13 3.75 6.26
N ALA A 220 0.47 4.25 5.08
CA ALA A 220 -0.50 4.66 4.07
C ALA A 220 -0.68 3.54 3.04
N ILE A 221 -1.90 3.05 2.84
CA ILE A 221 -2.23 2.06 1.83
C ILE A 221 -3.02 2.72 0.70
N VAL A 222 -2.54 2.57 -0.52
CA VAL A 222 -3.20 3.01 -1.76
C VAL A 222 -3.43 1.81 -2.69
N GLU A 223 -4.20 2.01 -3.76
CA GLU A 223 -4.48 0.93 -4.71
C GLU A 223 -3.23 0.52 -5.51
N ALA A 224 -2.56 1.50 -6.11
CA ALA A 224 -1.52 1.27 -7.11
C ALA A 224 -0.11 1.69 -6.64
N PRO A 225 0.95 0.97 -7.07
CA PRO A 225 2.33 1.37 -6.80
C PRO A 225 2.69 2.79 -7.24
N LYS A 226 2.11 3.27 -8.36
CA LYS A 226 2.25 4.65 -8.86
C LYS A 226 1.97 5.66 -7.74
N THR A 227 0.82 5.48 -7.09
CA THR A 227 0.32 6.38 -6.04
C THR A 227 1.17 6.30 -4.78
N ALA A 228 1.71 5.13 -4.42
CA ALA A 228 2.59 4.99 -3.26
C ALA A 228 3.92 5.73 -3.46
N ILE A 229 4.48 5.67 -4.68
CA ILE A 229 5.70 6.38 -5.05
C ILE A 229 5.47 7.89 -5.01
N ILE A 230 4.41 8.38 -5.64
CA ILE A 230 4.07 9.81 -5.64
C ILE A 230 3.77 10.29 -4.22
N GLY A 231 3.02 9.51 -3.42
CA GLY A 231 2.76 9.81 -2.01
C GLY A 231 4.04 9.95 -1.19
N THR A 232 5.03 9.08 -1.41
CA THR A 232 6.37 9.21 -0.77
C THR A 232 7.09 10.47 -1.22
N LEU A 233 7.07 10.78 -2.52
CA LEU A 233 7.72 11.97 -3.06
C LEU A 233 7.06 13.26 -2.55
N TYR A 234 5.74 13.28 -2.34
CA TYR A 234 5.06 14.48 -1.87
C TYR A 234 5.17 14.64 -0.35
N ASN A 235 4.93 13.56 0.41
CA ASN A 235 4.87 13.61 1.88
C ASN A 235 6.22 13.39 2.57
N GLY A 236 7.28 13.14 1.79
CA GLY A 236 8.62 12.89 2.31
C GLY A 236 8.88 11.41 2.60
N PHE A 237 10.17 11.12 2.79
CA PHE A 237 10.66 9.77 3.04
C PHE A 237 10.38 9.33 4.48
N PRO A 238 10.26 8.02 4.76
CA PRO A 238 9.93 7.48 6.08
C PRO A 238 11.10 7.54 7.09
N ASN A 239 11.90 8.60 7.05
CA ASN A 239 13.10 8.75 7.89
C ASN A 239 12.75 9.10 9.34
N GLU A 240 11.62 9.77 9.56
CA GLU A 240 11.11 10.05 10.90
C GLU A 240 10.01 9.06 11.29
N PRO A 241 9.89 8.66 12.57
CA PRO A 241 8.85 7.71 13.01
C PRO A 241 7.41 8.19 12.77
N SER A 242 7.19 9.51 12.65
CA SER A 242 5.89 10.11 12.33
C SER A 242 5.61 10.19 10.83
N SER A 243 6.61 9.98 9.97
CA SER A 243 6.45 10.02 8.52
C SER A 243 5.71 8.78 8.01
N LEU A 244 4.81 8.98 7.03
CA LEU A 244 4.06 7.90 6.40
C LEU A 244 4.98 6.96 5.60
N LEU A 245 4.77 5.66 5.78
CA LEU A 245 5.28 4.62 4.90
C LEU A 245 4.20 4.22 3.91
N TRP A 246 4.41 4.52 2.62
CA TRP A 246 3.43 4.30 1.57
C TRP A 246 3.56 2.91 0.94
N LEU A 247 2.49 2.13 0.95
CA LEU A 247 2.43 0.79 0.36
C LEU A 247 1.22 0.68 -0.57
N ALA A 248 1.21 -0.31 -1.46
CA ALA A 248 0.08 -0.52 -2.37
C ALA A 248 -0.44 -1.95 -2.40
N VAL A 249 -1.77 -2.11 -2.52
CA VAL A 249 -2.43 -3.43 -2.53
C VAL A 249 -2.48 -4.11 -3.89
N TYR A 250 -2.22 -3.37 -4.99
CA TYR A 250 -2.31 -3.71 -6.42
C TYR A 250 -3.58 -3.22 -7.13
N ASN A 251 -4.75 -3.35 -6.51
CA ASN A 251 -6.02 -2.79 -6.98
C ASN A 251 -7.08 -2.85 -5.86
N LEU A 252 -8.22 -2.22 -6.08
CA LEU A 252 -9.38 -2.16 -5.18
C LEU A 252 -9.74 -3.51 -4.54
N SER A 253 -9.90 -4.54 -5.39
CA SER A 253 -10.34 -5.87 -4.96
C SER A 253 -9.27 -6.65 -4.17
N SER A 254 -8.01 -6.22 -4.27
CA SER A 254 -6.86 -6.92 -3.72
C SER A 254 -6.59 -6.64 -2.24
N LEU A 255 -7.24 -5.62 -1.66
CA LEU A 255 -7.19 -5.39 -0.21
C LEU A 255 -7.80 -6.62 0.50
N SER A 256 -6.98 -7.40 1.20
CA SER A 256 -7.38 -8.68 1.79
C SER A 256 -6.60 -8.95 3.07
N TYR A 257 -7.19 -9.74 3.97
CA TYR A 257 -6.56 -10.13 5.23
C TYR A 257 -5.16 -10.72 5.03
N GLU A 258 -5.00 -11.61 4.04
CA GLU A 258 -3.71 -12.26 3.77
C GLU A 258 -2.58 -11.29 3.42
N LYS A 259 -2.90 -10.11 2.83
CA LYS A 259 -1.91 -9.06 2.56
C LYS A 259 -1.67 -8.17 3.77
N VAL A 260 -2.74 -7.77 4.46
CA VAL A 260 -2.64 -6.78 5.55
C VAL A 260 -2.22 -7.39 6.88
N LYS A 261 -2.23 -8.72 7.03
CA LYS A 261 -1.73 -9.39 8.25
C LYS A 261 -0.28 -9.06 8.59
N ALA A 262 0.54 -8.72 7.58
CA ALA A 262 1.91 -8.26 7.76
C ALA A 262 2.00 -6.89 8.47
N LEU A 263 0.88 -6.17 8.59
CA LEU A 263 0.76 -4.88 9.26
C LEU A 263 0.34 -5.01 10.73
N ALA A 264 0.42 -6.21 11.33
CA ALA A 264 0.01 -6.43 12.70
C ALA A 264 0.70 -5.44 13.67
N GLY A 265 -0.07 -4.80 14.54
CA GLY A 265 0.41 -3.83 15.51
C GLY A 265 0.61 -2.40 14.96
N ARG A 266 0.19 -2.13 13.72
CA ARG A 266 0.44 -0.84 13.05
C ARG A 266 -0.82 0.04 13.03
N ASN A 267 -0.59 1.35 12.90
CA ASN A 267 -1.60 2.31 12.48
C ASN A 267 -1.60 2.40 10.95
N VAL A 268 -2.75 2.14 10.34
CA VAL A 268 -2.92 2.01 8.90
C VAL A 268 -4.03 2.93 8.42
N ILE A 269 -3.71 3.80 7.46
CA ILE A 269 -4.64 4.68 6.78
C ILE A 269 -4.82 4.16 5.36
N LEU A 270 -6.06 3.87 4.98
CA LEU A 270 -6.44 3.43 3.65
C LEU A 270 -6.90 4.63 2.84
N PHE A 271 -6.34 4.80 1.64
CA PHE A 271 -6.69 5.84 0.67
C PHE A 271 -7.27 5.16 -0.59
N PRO A 272 -8.59 4.87 -0.61
CA PRO A 272 -9.25 4.29 -1.77
C PRO A 272 -9.32 5.30 -2.91
N ASP A 273 -9.23 4.82 -4.16
CA ASP A 273 -9.40 5.68 -5.34
C ASP A 273 -10.86 6.15 -5.44
N LEU A 274 -11.11 7.25 -6.15
CA LEU A 274 -12.49 7.65 -6.43
C LEU A 274 -13.18 6.62 -7.33
N SER A 275 -14.48 6.44 -7.09
CA SER A 275 -15.31 5.61 -7.96
C SER A 275 -16.72 6.14 -8.00
N LYS A 276 -17.37 6.02 -9.14
CA LYS A 276 -18.82 6.17 -9.27
C LYS A 276 -19.46 4.77 -9.28
N PRO A 277 -20.04 4.30 -8.17
CA PRO A 277 -20.72 3.01 -8.16
C PRO A 277 -21.93 3.04 -9.09
N ALA A 278 -22.23 1.90 -9.72
CA ALA A 278 -23.54 1.69 -10.34
C ALA A 278 -24.62 1.60 -9.26
N GLU A 279 -25.88 1.81 -9.63
CA GLU A 279 -27.00 1.74 -8.70
C GLU A 279 -27.02 0.39 -7.95
N GLY A 280 -27.04 0.46 -6.61
CA GLY A 280 -27.00 -0.71 -5.73
C GLY A 280 -25.61 -1.30 -5.46
N GLN A 281 -24.53 -0.70 -5.98
CA GLN A 281 -23.15 -1.09 -5.65
C GLN A 281 -22.49 -0.13 -4.66
N LEU A 282 -21.48 -0.62 -3.95
CA LEU A 282 -20.69 0.17 -3.02
C LEU A 282 -19.56 0.91 -3.75
N SER A 283 -19.31 2.15 -3.37
CA SER A 283 -18.11 2.88 -3.81
C SER A 283 -16.83 2.20 -3.31
N ALA A 284 -15.70 2.53 -3.93
CA ALA A 284 -14.38 2.10 -3.49
C ALA A 284 -14.13 2.45 -2.01
N TYR A 285 -14.51 3.66 -1.60
CA TYR A 285 -14.46 4.10 -0.21
C TYR A 285 -15.28 3.19 0.71
N GLU A 286 -16.55 2.92 0.35
CA GLU A 286 -17.42 2.08 1.17
C GLU A 286 -16.92 0.63 1.25
N GLN A 287 -16.43 0.07 0.14
CA GLN A 287 -15.83 -1.27 0.11
C GLN A 287 -14.62 -1.37 1.03
N TRP A 288 -13.75 -0.36 1.01
CA TRP A 288 -12.56 -0.33 1.87
C TRP A 288 -12.92 -0.05 3.33
N LYS A 289 -13.96 0.74 3.59
CA LYS A 289 -14.48 0.98 4.95
C LYS A 289 -15.00 -0.30 5.58
N GLN A 290 -15.79 -1.09 4.85
CA GLN A 290 -16.24 -2.41 5.32
C GLN A 290 -15.07 -3.36 5.61
N LYS A 291 -14.05 -3.37 4.73
CA LYS A 291 -12.83 -4.17 4.97
C LYS A 291 -12.02 -3.69 6.16
N ALA A 292 -11.88 -2.39 6.36
CA ALA A 292 -11.19 -1.83 7.53
C ALA A 292 -11.88 -2.24 8.84
N GLU A 293 -13.22 -2.18 8.88
CA GLU A 293 -13.99 -2.66 10.03
C GLU A 293 -13.80 -4.17 10.28
N GLU A 294 -13.76 -4.98 9.21
CA GLU A 294 -13.45 -6.40 9.30
C GLU A 294 -12.04 -6.64 9.85
N PHE A 295 -11.04 -5.92 9.34
CA PHE A 295 -9.65 -6.06 9.78
C PHE A 295 -9.46 -5.62 11.23
N ASN A 296 -10.07 -4.51 11.65
CA ASN A 296 -10.06 -4.05 13.04
C ASN A 296 -10.62 -5.12 14.00
N LYS A 297 -11.67 -5.85 13.58
CA LYS A 297 -12.22 -6.97 14.37
C LYS A 297 -11.28 -8.18 14.39
N LYS A 298 -10.61 -8.49 13.27
CA LYS A 298 -9.74 -9.66 13.12
C LYS A 298 -8.33 -9.48 13.68
N MET A 299 -7.85 -8.24 13.79
CA MET A 299 -6.48 -7.91 14.17
C MET A 299 -6.45 -6.98 15.39
N PRO A 300 -6.75 -7.47 16.60
CA PRO A 300 -6.62 -6.68 17.83
C PRO A 300 -5.21 -6.08 17.93
N GLY A 301 -5.13 -4.77 18.19
CA GLY A 301 -3.85 -4.04 18.26
C GLY A 301 -3.38 -3.45 16.93
N THR A 302 -4.08 -3.70 15.81
CA THR A 302 -3.86 -3.02 14.54
C THR A 302 -5.05 -2.11 14.25
N ARG A 303 -4.80 -0.86 13.85
CA ARG A 303 -5.86 0.10 13.57
C ARG A 303 -5.88 0.44 12.09
N PHE A 304 -7.00 0.12 11.44
CA PHE A 304 -7.30 0.53 10.06
C PHE A 304 -8.33 1.66 10.09
N VAL A 305 -8.00 2.78 9.45
CA VAL A 305 -8.90 3.89 9.18
C VAL A 305 -8.94 4.14 7.68
N VAL A 306 -10.09 4.58 7.16
CA VAL A 306 -10.24 4.96 5.76
C VAL A 306 -10.31 6.46 5.66
N SER A 307 -9.42 7.04 4.86
CA SER A 307 -9.44 8.46 4.53
C SER A 307 -10.60 8.75 3.58
N ASP A 308 -11.41 9.75 3.92
CA ASP A 308 -12.49 10.28 3.09
C ASP A 308 -12.06 11.55 2.34
N ILE A 309 -10.77 11.87 2.32
CA ILE A 309 -10.27 13.11 1.75
C ILE A 309 -10.68 13.30 0.28
N LEU A 310 -10.59 12.24 -0.52
CA LEU A 310 -11.03 12.27 -1.91
C LEU A 310 -12.56 12.36 -2.00
N GLU A 311 -13.28 11.66 -1.12
CA GLU A 311 -14.74 11.69 -1.05
C GLU A 311 -15.30 13.07 -0.66
N GLN A 312 -14.57 13.87 0.11
CA GLN A 312 -15.04 15.20 0.48
C GLN A 312 -14.66 16.27 -0.54
N SER A 313 -13.52 16.10 -1.21
CA SER A 313 -12.96 17.15 -2.08
C SER A 313 -13.26 16.97 -3.57
N ALA A 314 -13.64 15.78 -4.02
CA ALA A 314 -13.82 15.50 -5.44
C ALA A 314 -15.16 15.99 -6.00
N THR A 315 -15.07 16.67 -7.14
CA THR A 315 -16.23 16.97 -8.01
C THR A 315 -16.79 15.70 -8.66
N GLU A 316 -18.04 15.77 -9.13
CA GLU A 316 -18.68 14.65 -9.82
C GLU A 316 -17.91 14.20 -11.08
N GLN A 317 -17.31 15.14 -11.82
CA GLN A 317 -16.49 14.80 -12.98
C GLN A 317 -15.23 14.03 -12.60
N GLN A 318 -14.57 14.40 -11.49
CA GLN A 318 -13.40 13.69 -10.98
C GLN A 318 -13.76 12.29 -10.48
N ARG A 319 -14.95 12.11 -9.89
CA ARG A 319 -15.49 10.79 -9.52
C ARG A 319 -15.76 9.90 -10.73
N ILE A 320 -16.37 10.46 -11.79
CA ILE A 320 -16.64 9.74 -13.04
C ILE A 320 -15.31 9.30 -13.69
N LYS A 321 -14.29 10.15 -13.65
CA LYS A 321 -12.94 9.82 -14.14
C LYS A 321 -12.20 8.81 -13.25
N GLY A 322 -12.65 8.64 -12.00
CA GLY A 322 -12.03 7.75 -11.03
C GLY A 322 -10.62 8.18 -10.65
N LEU A 323 -10.42 9.49 -10.40
CA LEU A 323 -9.09 10.00 -10.04
C LEU A 323 -8.57 9.37 -8.75
N ASP A 324 -7.26 9.14 -8.72
CA ASP A 324 -6.54 8.66 -7.55
C ASP A 324 -5.82 9.82 -6.83
N LEU A 325 -5.29 9.57 -5.63
CA LEU A 325 -4.58 10.58 -4.84
C LEU A 325 -3.37 11.19 -5.58
N ALA A 326 -2.73 10.41 -6.45
CA ALA A 326 -1.58 10.89 -7.22
C ALA A 326 -1.98 11.89 -8.30
N ASP A 327 -3.18 11.78 -8.85
CA ASP A 327 -3.70 12.74 -9.82
C ASP A 327 -3.86 14.12 -9.17
N PHE A 328 -4.38 14.19 -7.93
CA PHE A 328 -4.44 15.43 -7.14
C PHE A 328 -3.06 15.97 -6.75
N PHE A 329 -2.15 15.10 -6.29
CA PHE A 329 -0.79 15.52 -5.95
C PHE A 329 -0.06 16.11 -7.15
N SER A 330 -0.21 15.51 -8.33
CA SER A 330 0.52 15.93 -9.54
C SER A 330 0.22 17.37 -9.98
N GLU A 331 -0.88 17.97 -9.52
CA GLU A 331 -1.25 19.36 -9.80
C GLU A 331 -0.67 20.37 -8.79
N MET A 332 -0.11 19.90 -7.66
CA MET A 332 0.28 20.73 -6.52
C MET A 332 1.81 20.85 -6.35
N ASP A 333 2.26 21.94 -5.70
CA ASP A 333 3.66 22.11 -5.33
C ASP A 333 4.01 21.21 -4.14
N TRP A 334 4.77 20.14 -4.40
CA TRP A 334 5.23 19.18 -3.40
C TRP A 334 5.97 19.84 -2.21
N ARG A 335 6.58 21.02 -2.40
CA ARG A 335 7.27 21.73 -1.32
C ARG A 335 6.31 22.13 -0.21
N THR A 336 5.05 22.41 -0.52
CA THR A 336 4.04 22.78 0.48
C THR A 336 3.73 21.65 1.44
N PHE A 337 3.82 20.39 0.97
CA PHE A 337 3.66 19.18 1.78
C PHE A 337 4.87 18.92 2.69
N ARG A 338 6.07 19.30 2.25
CA ARG A 338 7.31 19.09 3.01
C ARG A 338 7.72 20.27 3.91
N ALA A 339 7.27 21.49 3.62
CA ALA A 339 7.74 22.71 4.29
C ALA A 339 7.13 22.95 5.68
N VAL A 340 5.99 22.34 6.00
CA VAL A 340 5.32 22.58 7.29
C VAL A 340 5.70 21.48 8.26
N LYS A 341 6.71 21.78 9.07
CA LYS A 341 6.85 21.12 10.38
C LYS A 341 5.66 21.58 11.23
N PRO A 342 5.08 20.73 12.11
CA PRO A 342 4.09 21.19 13.06
C PRO A 342 4.69 22.35 13.85
N ALA A 343 4.09 23.53 13.72
CA ALA A 343 4.37 24.61 14.64
C ALA A 343 4.02 24.06 16.03
N GLN A 344 5.01 23.99 16.92
CA GLN A 344 4.73 23.93 18.34
C GLN A 344 3.77 25.10 18.61
N LYS A 345 2.53 24.80 18.99
CA LYS A 345 1.63 25.82 19.50
C LYS A 345 2.23 26.28 20.83
N ASP A 346 3.08 27.29 20.76
CA ASP A 346 3.40 28.10 21.92
C ASP A 346 2.10 28.80 22.32
N ASN A 347 1.52 28.35 23.45
CA ASN A 347 0.38 29.00 24.08
C ASN A 347 0.86 30.29 24.78
N SER A 348 1.28 31.25 23.98
CA SER A 348 1.43 32.66 24.35
C SER A 348 1.32 33.44 23.04
N THR A 349 0.19 34.01 22.67
CA THR A 349 -0.40 35.16 23.34
C THR A 349 -1.79 35.36 22.74
N ILE A 350 -2.86 35.22 23.54
CA ILE A 350 -4.14 35.85 23.22
C ILE A 350 -4.01 37.26 23.78
N ALA A 351 -3.80 38.25 22.91
CA ALA A 351 -4.16 39.63 23.20
C ALA A 351 -4.27 40.39 21.87
N GLU A 352 -5.51 40.81 21.58
CA GLU A 352 -5.84 42.05 20.89
C GLU A 352 -5.42 42.19 19.41
N LEU A 353 -6.41 42.20 18.52
CA LEU A 353 -6.89 43.46 17.94
C LEU A 353 -8.17 43.24 17.12
N SER A 354 -9.18 43.97 17.56
CA SER A 354 -10.55 44.08 17.06
C SER A 354 -10.66 44.87 15.75
N GLU A 355 -11.78 44.61 15.06
CA GLU A 355 -12.47 45.35 13.99
C GLU A 355 -12.03 46.80 13.68
N SER A 356 -11.92 47.13 12.39
CA SER A 356 -12.51 48.38 11.83
C SER A 356 -12.40 48.51 10.29
N THR A 357 -13.59 48.60 9.65
CA THR A 357 -14.00 49.65 8.67
C THR A 357 -13.54 49.52 7.19
N ILE A 358 -14.37 49.03 6.25
CA ILE A 358 -15.49 49.66 5.46
C ILE A 358 -15.03 50.42 4.19
N GLU A 359 -15.44 49.87 3.03
CA GLU A 359 -16.02 50.49 1.79
C GLU A 359 -15.29 51.67 1.07
N LYS A 360 -15.35 51.95 -0.25
CA LYS A 360 -16.33 51.67 -1.34
C LYS A 360 -15.79 52.12 -2.73
N SER A 361 -16.30 51.47 -3.81
CA SER A 361 -16.82 52.06 -5.08
C SER A 361 -15.82 52.45 -6.22
N VAL A 362 -16.09 52.33 -7.55
CA VAL A 362 -17.31 51.95 -8.33
C VAL A 362 -17.03 51.87 -9.87
N ASN A 363 -17.72 50.92 -10.55
CA ASN A 363 -18.29 50.82 -11.92
C ASN A 363 -17.48 50.98 -13.24
N ALA A 364 -17.64 50.00 -14.16
CA ALA A 364 -18.58 50.12 -15.30
C ALA A 364 -18.71 48.79 -16.12
N GLU A 365 -19.96 48.38 -16.35
CA GLU A 365 -20.49 47.38 -17.32
C GLU A 365 -21.47 48.16 -18.26
N PRO A 366 -21.94 47.69 -19.46
CA PRO A 366 -22.92 46.58 -19.54
C PRO A 366 -23.07 45.80 -20.89
N ASP A 367 -24.03 44.84 -20.87
CA ASP A 367 -24.91 44.25 -21.93
C ASP A 367 -24.55 42.90 -22.61
N TYR A 368 -25.38 41.83 -22.68
CA TYR A 368 -26.67 41.33 -22.09
C TYR A 368 -26.78 39.78 -22.49
N PRO A 369 -27.83 38.96 -22.25
CA PRO A 369 -27.81 37.77 -21.35
C PRO A 369 -28.40 36.44 -21.94
N GLU A 370 -28.69 35.50 -21.02
CA GLU A 370 -29.76 34.45 -21.04
C GLU A 370 -29.44 33.00 -21.50
N SER A 371 -28.79 32.24 -20.59
CA SER A 371 -29.16 30.90 -20.06
C SER A 371 -29.85 29.82 -20.93
N TRP A 372 -29.32 28.58 -20.83
CA TRP A 372 -30.11 27.34 -20.68
C TRP A 372 -29.48 26.43 -19.60
N ASP A 373 -29.28 26.98 -18.40
CA ASP A 373 -29.23 26.13 -17.20
C ASP A 373 -30.66 25.71 -16.86
N ASP A 374 -31.01 24.46 -17.17
CA ASP A 374 -32.08 23.74 -16.49
C ASP A 374 -31.72 22.24 -16.46
N ILE A 375 -31.06 21.87 -15.37
CA ILE A 375 -31.00 20.59 -14.62
C ILE A 375 -29.58 20.50 -14.00
N ILE A 376 -29.28 21.41 -13.06
CA ILE A 376 -28.22 21.18 -12.09
C ILE A 376 -28.87 21.30 -10.72
N GLY A 377 -29.06 20.13 -10.08
CA GLY A 377 -29.46 20.04 -8.68
C GLY A 377 -28.40 20.70 -7.78
N PRO A 378 -28.73 20.95 -6.50
CA PRO A 378 -27.95 21.81 -5.64
C PRO A 378 -26.49 21.36 -5.57
N GLU A 379 -25.56 22.25 -5.95
CA GLU A 379 -24.13 22.06 -5.76
C GLU A 379 -23.85 21.70 -4.30
N GLN A 380 -23.37 20.48 -4.08
CA GLN A 380 -22.78 20.11 -2.81
C GLN A 380 -21.53 20.97 -2.62
N LYS A 381 -21.48 21.75 -1.54
CA LYS A 381 -20.28 22.49 -1.11
C LYS A 381 -19.11 21.50 -0.97
N THR A 382 -18.21 21.47 -1.94
CA THR A 382 -16.97 20.69 -1.87
C THR A 382 -15.94 21.47 -1.03
N THR A 383 -15.28 20.78 -0.10
CA THR A 383 -14.11 21.34 0.59
C THR A 383 -12.89 21.17 -0.32
N PRO A 384 -12.18 22.24 -0.69
CA PRO A 384 -11.06 22.12 -1.62
C PRO A 384 -9.97 21.22 -1.03
N PHE A 385 -9.48 20.27 -1.84
CA PHE A 385 -8.34 19.43 -1.48
C PHE A 385 -7.13 20.34 -1.27
N THR A 386 -6.55 20.37 -0.07
CA THR A 386 -5.35 21.18 0.24
C THR A 386 -4.38 20.40 1.13
N PRO A 387 -3.07 20.70 1.07
CA PRO A 387 -2.08 20.13 1.99
C PRO A 387 -2.41 20.36 3.47
N GLN A 388 -3.11 21.45 3.79
CA GLN A 388 -3.52 21.77 5.16
C GLN A 388 -4.67 20.87 5.62
N TYR A 389 -5.66 20.64 4.77
CA TYR A 389 -6.80 19.77 5.05
C TYR A 389 -6.38 18.31 5.29
N GLU A 390 -5.45 17.79 4.47
CA GLU A 390 -4.88 16.44 4.67
C GLU A 390 -4.18 16.30 6.04
N ARG A 391 -3.46 17.34 6.45
CA ARG A 391 -2.80 17.37 7.77
C ARG A 391 -3.77 17.50 8.93
N GLU A 392 -4.87 18.21 8.77
CA GLU A 392 -5.90 18.32 9.82
C GLU A 392 -6.56 16.96 10.06
N ILE A 393 -6.88 16.22 8.99
CA ILE A 393 -7.32 14.81 9.09
C ILE A 393 -6.25 13.97 9.77
N PHE A 394 -4.99 14.07 9.34
CA PHE A 394 -3.89 13.27 9.89
C PHE A 394 -3.59 13.57 11.37
N ASN A 395 -3.51 14.85 11.74
CA ASN A 395 -3.28 15.30 13.11
C ASN A 395 -4.47 14.99 14.01
N SER A 396 -5.70 15.06 13.51
CA SER A 396 -6.90 14.60 14.21
C SER A 396 -6.82 13.11 14.52
N LEU A 397 -6.47 12.29 13.51
CA LEU A 397 -6.30 10.85 13.65
C LEU A 397 -5.15 10.44 14.59
N LEU A 398 -4.07 11.24 14.64
CA LEU A 398 -2.99 11.09 15.60
C LEU A 398 -3.36 11.59 17.01
N SER A 399 -4.16 12.65 17.13
CA SER A 399 -4.62 13.16 18.43
C SER A 399 -5.63 12.23 19.11
N ASP A 400 -6.44 11.51 18.32
CA ASP A 400 -7.33 10.44 18.83
C ASP A 400 -6.54 9.26 19.43
N LEU A 401 -5.29 9.07 18.99
CA LEU A 401 -4.36 8.06 19.50
C LEU A 401 -3.67 8.48 20.81
N ASP A 402 -3.72 9.77 21.16
CA ASP A 402 -3.11 10.32 22.38
C ASP A 402 -4.00 10.15 23.63
N SER A 403 -5.14 9.47 23.48
CA SER A 403 -5.98 9.01 24.60
C SER A 403 -5.35 7.83 25.38
N GLY A 404 -4.02 7.80 25.55
CA GLY A 404 -3.28 7.19 26.66
C GLY A 404 -3.49 5.71 27.02
N ALA A 405 -4.33 4.97 26.29
CA ALA A 405 -4.82 3.66 26.69
C ALA A 405 -4.04 2.52 26.03
N HIS A 406 -3.55 2.71 24.79
CA HIS A 406 -2.93 1.63 24.01
C HIS A 406 -1.51 1.28 24.42
N PHE A 407 -0.77 2.22 25.02
CA PHE A 407 0.62 2.00 25.44
C PHE A 407 0.74 1.10 26.68
N LYS A 408 -0.28 1.12 27.56
CA LYS A 408 -0.29 0.34 28.82
C LYS A 408 -0.63 -1.15 28.62
N GLN A 409 -1.22 -1.51 27.48
CA GLN A 409 -1.72 -2.87 27.26
C GLN A 409 -0.65 -3.80 26.64
N LEU A 410 0.34 -3.24 25.94
CA LEU A 410 1.44 -3.99 25.32
C LEU A 410 2.59 -4.32 26.30
N HIS A 411 2.67 -3.62 27.43
CA HIS A 411 3.73 -3.83 28.42
C HIS A 411 3.13 -4.02 29.81
N GLY A 412 2.96 -5.29 30.19
CA GLY A 412 2.58 -5.67 31.55
C GLY A 412 3.51 -5.03 32.58
N ARG A 413 2.88 -4.36 33.56
CA ARG A 413 3.40 -3.81 34.83
C ARG A 413 4.90 -4.06 35.11
N GLN A 414 5.73 -3.03 34.94
CA GLN A 414 6.53 -2.45 36.04
C GLN A 414 7.18 -1.12 35.63
N ALA A 415 6.92 -0.13 36.49
CA ALA A 415 7.43 1.24 36.67
C ALA A 415 8.57 1.80 35.79
N TYR A 416 8.41 3.04 35.31
CA TYR A 416 9.06 4.30 35.77
C TYR A 416 8.72 5.39 34.74
N CYS A 417 7.90 6.37 35.10
CA CYS A 417 8.25 7.73 35.56
C CYS A 417 8.22 8.77 34.43
N SER A 418 7.55 9.86 34.76
CA SER A 418 7.40 11.11 34.01
C SER A 418 8.70 11.55 33.32
N LEU A 419 8.68 11.64 32.00
CA LEU A 419 9.68 12.39 31.24
C LEU A 419 8.92 13.36 30.33
N THR A 420 9.14 14.63 30.62
CA THR A 420 8.71 15.80 29.87
C THR A 420 9.42 15.87 28.52
N ASP A 421 8.73 16.42 27.53
CA ASP A 421 8.97 16.29 26.09
C ASP A 421 10.19 17.05 25.54
N THR A 422 11.13 16.34 24.89
CA THR A 422 11.83 16.82 23.67
C THR A 422 12.18 15.66 22.72
N ALA A 423 12.20 15.92 21.40
CA ALA A 423 12.49 14.93 20.36
C ALA A 423 13.94 14.39 20.39
N GLU A 424 14.88 15.21 20.84
CA GLU A 424 16.31 14.86 20.97
C GLU A 424 16.54 13.93 22.18
N GLU A 425 15.78 14.13 23.26
CA GLU A 425 15.78 13.24 24.41
C GLU A 425 15.10 11.91 24.10
N LEU A 426 14.07 11.90 23.24
CA LEU A 426 13.47 10.66 22.75
C LEU A 426 14.42 9.87 21.84
N GLN A 427 15.12 10.51 20.91
CA GLN A 427 16.11 9.82 20.06
C GLN A 427 17.28 9.26 20.89
N THR A 428 17.75 10.04 21.86
CA THR A 428 18.75 9.59 22.84
C THR A 428 18.20 8.46 23.71
N TYR A 429 16.94 8.55 24.16
CA TYR A 429 16.24 7.51 24.90
C TYR A 429 16.09 6.23 24.07
N PHE A 430 15.78 6.30 22.77
CA PHE A 430 15.63 5.12 21.90
C PHE A 430 16.97 4.48 21.55
N GLN A 431 18.04 5.26 21.39
CA GLN A 431 19.40 4.73 21.32
C GLN A 431 19.85 4.12 22.66
N LYS A 432 19.38 4.67 23.78
CA LYS A 432 19.63 4.14 25.12
C LYS A 432 18.80 2.89 25.42
N LEU A 433 17.59 2.78 24.87
CA LEU A 433 16.69 1.63 24.93
C LEU A 433 17.17 0.49 24.05
N SER A 434 17.67 0.78 22.84
CA SER A 434 18.34 -0.21 22.02
C SER A 434 19.62 -0.68 22.71
N ARG A 435 20.36 0.21 23.39
CA ARG A 435 21.50 -0.16 24.26
C ARG A 435 21.10 -1.01 25.46
N GLU A 436 20.10 -0.62 26.25
CA GLU A 436 19.60 -1.36 27.42
C GLU A 436 19.05 -2.72 27.01
N HIS A 437 18.23 -2.77 25.96
CA HIS A 437 17.66 -4.01 25.44
C HIS A 437 18.74 -4.97 24.92
N LEU A 438 19.69 -4.47 24.12
CA LEU A 438 20.83 -5.28 23.64
C LEU A 438 21.75 -5.71 24.78
N SER A 439 21.89 -4.90 25.84
CA SER A 439 22.73 -5.23 27.00
C SER A 439 22.14 -6.36 27.85
N GLN A 440 20.80 -6.45 27.91
CA GLN A 440 20.03 -7.45 28.66
C GLN A 440 19.88 -8.79 27.92
N LEU A 441 20.29 -8.87 26.65
CA LEU A 441 20.26 -10.13 25.91
C LEU A 441 21.12 -11.20 26.60
N THR A 442 20.58 -12.41 26.72
CA THR A 442 21.34 -13.57 27.18
C THR A 442 22.46 -13.92 26.21
N ARG A 443 23.47 -14.68 26.65
CA ARG A 443 24.59 -15.09 25.78
C ARG A 443 24.10 -15.73 24.48
N THR A 444 23.12 -16.61 24.55
CA THR A 444 22.53 -17.30 23.38
C THR A 444 21.85 -16.32 22.43
N GLN A 445 21.11 -15.34 22.96
CA GLN A 445 20.44 -14.32 22.14
C GLN A 445 21.43 -13.35 21.50
N LYS A 446 22.49 -12.97 22.21
CA LYS A 446 23.59 -12.17 21.63
C LYS A 446 24.26 -12.94 20.49
N LEU A 447 24.57 -14.21 20.68
CA LEU A 447 25.17 -15.05 19.63
C LEU A 447 24.27 -15.17 18.39
N GLU A 448 22.96 -15.36 18.59
CA GLU A 448 22.01 -15.42 17.48
C GLU A 448 21.87 -14.08 16.76
N PHE A 449 21.80 -12.97 17.51
CA PHE A 449 21.79 -11.62 16.94
C PHE A 449 23.06 -11.35 16.11
N ILE A 450 24.23 -11.66 16.67
CA ILE A 450 25.53 -11.51 15.99
C ILE A 450 25.56 -12.37 14.73
N ARG A 451 25.11 -13.64 14.82
CA ARG A 451 25.03 -14.55 13.68
C ARG A 451 24.14 -14.01 12.57
N GLN A 452 22.98 -13.46 12.91
CA GLN A 452 22.07 -12.83 11.94
C GLN A 452 22.69 -11.58 11.30
N ARG A 453 23.43 -10.76 12.06
CA ARG A 453 24.13 -9.59 11.51
C ARG A 453 25.30 -9.99 10.60
N GLN A 454 26.08 -11.01 10.98
CA GLN A 454 27.13 -11.55 10.13
C GLN A 454 26.55 -12.18 8.83
N GLN A 455 25.40 -12.86 8.93
CA GLN A 455 24.66 -13.35 7.76
C GLN A 455 24.10 -12.22 6.89
N ALA A 456 23.77 -11.07 7.50
CA ALA A 456 23.39 -9.84 6.80
C ALA A 456 24.59 -9.03 6.28
N GLY A 457 25.81 -9.58 6.35
CA GLY A 457 27.02 -9.00 5.75
C GLY A 457 27.76 -7.98 6.62
N PHE A 458 27.37 -7.81 7.88
CA PHE A 458 28.11 -6.93 8.79
C PHE A 458 29.45 -7.56 9.18
N THR A 459 30.52 -6.78 9.11
CA THR A 459 31.82 -7.16 9.68
C THR A 459 31.71 -7.17 11.21
N LEU A 460 32.59 -7.92 11.87
CA LEU A 460 32.64 -7.91 13.33
C LEU A 460 32.88 -6.49 13.87
N LEU A 461 33.72 -5.70 13.20
CA LEU A 461 33.93 -4.29 13.53
C LEU A 461 32.63 -3.45 13.35
N GLY A 462 31.91 -3.61 12.25
CA GLY A 462 30.64 -2.90 12.03
C GLY A 462 29.56 -3.27 13.04
N ILE A 463 29.55 -4.52 13.53
CA ILE A 463 28.64 -4.93 14.62
C ILE A 463 28.98 -4.21 15.94
N VAL A 464 30.27 -4.00 16.21
CA VAL A 464 30.73 -3.28 17.42
C VAL A 464 30.39 -1.80 17.35
N GLU A 465 30.55 -1.17 16.18
CA GLU A 465 30.32 0.27 15.98
C GLU A 465 28.83 0.62 15.94
N ASP A 466 28.02 -0.16 15.22
CA ASP A 466 26.61 0.14 15.00
C ASP A 466 25.70 -0.36 16.14
N TYR A 467 26.16 -1.34 16.94
CA TYR A 467 25.41 -1.93 18.04
C TYR A 467 26.19 -1.96 19.37
N PRO A 468 26.61 -0.78 19.89
CA PRO A 468 27.41 -0.69 21.12
C PRO A 468 26.70 -1.27 22.36
N GLY A 469 25.37 -1.43 22.31
CA GLY A 469 24.56 -2.07 23.35
C GLY A 469 24.89 -3.54 23.62
N LEU A 470 25.55 -4.22 22.69
CA LEU A 470 26.00 -5.60 22.90
C LEU A 470 27.12 -5.70 23.95
N GLY A 471 27.84 -4.61 24.20
CA GLY A 471 28.86 -4.48 25.24
C GLY A 471 30.29 -4.87 24.84
N PHE A 472 30.56 -4.99 23.54
CA PHE A 472 31.90 -5.30 23.02
C PHE A 472 32.67 -4.00 22.75
N ARG A 473 33.93 -3.94 23.19
CA ARG A 473 34.77 -2.74 23.06
C ARG A 473 35.48 -2.64 21.73
N ASP A 474 35.73 -3.79 21.11
CA ASP A 474 36.43 -3.92 19.85
C ASP A 474 36.09 -5.27 19.19
N GLU A 475 36.53 -5.42 17.95
CA GLU A 475 36.33 -6.62 17.14
C GLU A 475 36.89 -7.88 17.81
N ARG A 476 37.99 -7.76 18.56
CA ARG A 476 38.68 -8.88 19.21
C ARG A 476 37.85 -9.43 20.37
N ALA A 477 37.26 -8.56 21.19
CA ALA A 477 36.38 -8.94 22.28
C ALA A 477 35.10 -9.63 21.77
N LEU A 478 34.52 -9.14 20.67
CA LEU A 478 33.38 -9.77 20.01
C LEU A 478 33.76 -11.16 19.44
N SER A 479 34.93 -11.28 18.82
CA SER A 479 35.42 -12.55 18.27
C SER A 479 35.65 -13.63 19.35
N GLN A 480 36.24 -13.26 20.49
CA GLN A 480 36.43 -14.17 21.63
C GLN A 480 35.10 -14.64 22.23
N PHE A 481 34.12 -13.74 22.33
CA PHE A 481 32.77 -14.07 22.80
C PHE A 481 32.06 -15.09 21.89
N ILE A 482 32.22 -14.97 20.57
CA ILE A 482 31.66 -15.94 19.60
C ILE A 482 32.31 -17.32 19.76
N GLN A 483 33.61 -17.38 20.06
CA GLN A 483 34.38 -18.62 20.17
C GLN A 483 34.21 -19.37 21.51
N GLY A 484 33.34 -18.89 22.40
CA GLY A 484 33.10 -19.55 23.70
C GLY A 484 34.07 -19.12 24.81
N GLY A 485 34.87 -18.08 24.57
CA GLY A 485 35.68 -17.41 25.61
C GLY A 485 34.85 -16.65 26.63
#